data_AF-Q2PDS0-F1
#
_entry.id   AF-Q2PDS0-F1
#
_cell.length_a   1.000
_cell.length_b   1.000
_cell.length_c   1.000
_cell.angle_alpha   90.00
_cell.angle_beta   90.00
_cell.angle_gamma   90.00
#
_symmetry.space_group_name_H-M   'P 1'
#
loop_
_entity.id
_entity.type
_entity.pdbx_description
1 polymer ?
#
loop_
_entity_poly.entity_id
_entity_poly.type
_entity_poly.pdbx_seq_one_letter_code
_entity_poly.pdbx_strand_id
1 'polypeptide(L)'
;MSTMDNFFYKVQRKHPTILDDLRAVFKNSQSDSPQRSITLSQIRAAYSQRTGQDFPVKGGTRTQMCFVLTIPYVACFTSQIGTLRFFTIELNQE
;
A
#
# COMPACT_ATOMS: atom_id res chain seq x y z
N MET A 1 8.64 2.97 -21.89
CA MET A 1 8.32 2.65 -20.48
C MET A 1 6.83 2.89 -20.26
N SER A 2 6.14 2.00 -19.55
CA SER A 2 4.72 2.20 -19.26
C SER A 2 4.54 3.52 -18.51
N THR A 3 3.47 4.26 -18.80
CA THR A 3 3.20 5.56 -18.16
C THR A 3 3.10 5.46 -16.63
N MET A 4 2.82 4.25 -16.11
CA MET A 4 2.68 3.96 -14.69
C MET A 4 4.03 3.85 -13.98
N ASP A 5 5.01 3.15 -14.56
CA ASP A 5 6.35 2.99 -13.95
C ASP A 5 7.02 4.35 -13.76
N ASN A 6 6.93 5.21 -14.79
CA ASN A 6 7.43 6.58 -14.74
C ASN A 6 6.72 7.42 -13.68
N PHE A 7 5.42 7.20 -13.45
CA PHE A 7 4.67 7.88 -12.42
C PHE A 7 5.11 7.43 -11.02
N PHE A 8 5.23 6.12 -10.78
CA PHE A 8 5.66 5.57 -9.49
C PHE A 8 7.09 5.99 -9.13
N TYR A 9 8.00 5.97 -10.13
CA TYR A 9 9.36 6.47 -9.96
C TYR A 9 9.38 7.95 -9.53
N LYS A 10 8.54 8.80 -10.13
CA LYS A 10 8.41 10.21 -9.73
C LYS A 10 7.86 10.37 -8.32
N VAL A 11 6.90 9.55 -7.90
CA VAL A 11 6.36 9.57 -6.53
C VAL A 11 7.46 9.19 -5.53
N GLN A 12 8.17 8.09 -5.76
CA GLN A 12 9.26 7.64 -4.88
C GLN A 12 10.41 8.65 -4.80
N ARG A 13 10.75 9.33 -5.91
CA ARG A 13 11.77 10.39 -5.90
C ARG A 13 11.34 11.60 -5.07
N LYS A 14 10.06 11.97 -5.06
CA LYS A 14 9.53 13.09 -4.25
C LYS A 14 9.31 12.71 -2.79
N HIS A 15 9.00 11.45 -2.53
CA HIS A 15 8.72 10.90 -1.20
C HIS A 15 9.64 9.70 -0.95
N PRO A 16 10.94 9.93 -0.66
CA PRO A 16 11.94 8.86 -0.61
C PRO A 16 11.65 7.79 0.47
N THR A 17 10.91 8.14 1.52
CA THR A 17 10.56 7.22 2.62
C THR A 17 9.23 6.49 2.43
N ILE A 18 8.51 6.75 1.33
CA ILE A 18 7.12 6.30 1.16
C ILE A 18 6.94 4.78 1.31
N LEU A 19 7.90 3.99 0.82
CA LEU A 19 7.84 2.53 0.91
C LEU A 19 8.03 2.06 2.36
N ASP A 20 8.93 2.69 3.11
CA ASP A 20 9.16 2.37 4.52
C ASP A 20 7.99 2.82 5.39
N ASP A 21 7.39 3.96 5.07
CA ASP A 21 6.17 4.43 5.72
C ASP A 21 5.00 3.47 5.50
N LEU A 22 4.82 2.97 4.27
CA LEU A 22 3.79 1.98 3.98
C LEU A 22 4.08 0.63 4.66
N ARG A 23 5.33 0.16 4.68
CA ARG A 23 5.71 -1.04 5.46
C ARG A 23 5.38 -0.88 6.95
N ALA A 24 5.66 0.29 7.52
CA ALA A 24 5.31 0.59 8.89
C ALA A 24 3.79 0.63 9.12
N VAL A 25 3.01 1.11 8.15
CA VAL A 25 1.54 1.02 8.19
C VAL A 25 1.10 -0.44 8.31
N PHE A 26 1.55 -1.33 7.41
CA PHE A 26 1.19 -2.75 7.46
C PHE A 26 1.60 -3.44 8.76
N LYS A 27 2.80 -3.12 9.27
CA LYS A 27 3.32 -3.64 10.54
C LYS A 27 2.45 -3.17 11.73
N ASN A 28 2.12 -1.89 11.79
CA ASN A 28 1.33 -1.30 12.87
C ASN A 28 -0.12 -1.79 12.87
N SER A 29 -0.69 -2.07 11.69
CA SER A 29 -2.03 -2.64 11.57
C SER A 29 -2.09 -4.15 11.76
N GLN A 30 -0.94 -4.83 11.95
CA GLN A 30 -0.86 -6.30 12.04
C GLN A 30 -1.58 -7.00 10.88
N SER A 31 -1.53 -6.40 9.71
CA SER A 31 -2.27 -6.87 8.54
C SER A 31 -1.43 -7.88 7.78
N ASP A 32 -1.35 -9.10 8.33
CA ASP A 32 -0.46 -10.19 7.91
C ASP A 32 -1.22 -11.44 7.41
N SER A 33 -2.54 -11.31 7.24
CA SER A 33 -3.43 -12.39 6.79
C SER A 33 -4.65 -11.79 6.08
N PRO A 34 -5.38 -12.57 5.25
CA PRO A 34 -6.62 -12.11 4.65
C PRO A 34 -7.65 -11.61 5.69
N GLN A 35 -7.70 -12.23 6.88
CA GLN A 35 -8.62 -11.88 7.95
C GLN A 35 -8.26 -10.55 8.62
N ARG A 36 -6.96 -10.24 8.75
CA ARG A 36 -6.45 -8.97 9.29
C ARG A 36 -6.15 -7.92 8.22
N SER A 37 -6.59 -8.15 6.98
CA SER A 37 -6.33 -7.23 5.87
C SER A 37 -6.96 -5.86 6.10
N ILE A 38 -6.35 -4.82 5.51
CA ILE A 38 -6.81 -3.43 5.60
C ILE A 38 -7.21 -2.88 4.24
N THR A 39 -8.13 -1.93 4.24
CA THR A 39 -8.61 -1.25 3.03
C THR A 39 -7.66 -0.15 2.59
N LEU A 40 -7.78 0.28 1.33
CA LEU A 40 -7.00 1.42 0.82
C LEU A 40 -7.26 2.72 1.60
N SER A 41 -8.50 2.95 2.09
CA SER A 41 -8.81 4.10 2.92
C SER A 41 -8.08 4.05 4.27
N GLN A 42 -7.99 2.87 4.89
CA GLN A 42 -7.21 2.67 6.11
C GLN A 42 -5.70 2.89 5.86
N ILE A 43 -5.16 2.42 4.74
CA ILE A 43 -3.76 2.69 4.35
C ILE A 43 -3.51 4.20 4.25
N ARG A 44 -4.38 4.93 3.53
CA ARG A 44 -4.25 6.39 3.39
C ARG A 44 -4.32 7.11 4.73
N ALA A 45 -5.30 6.75 5.56
CA ALA A 45 -5.46 7.35 6.88
C ALA A 45 -4.25 7.08 7.78
N ALA A 46 -3.76 5.84 7.83
CA ALA A 46 -2.60 5.46 8.62
C ALA A 46 -1.31 6.14 8.12
N TYR A 47 -1.13 6.26 6.80
CA TYR A 47 -0.03 7.02 6.21
C TYR A 47 -0.07 8.49 6.63
N SER A 48 -1.25 9.12 6.57
CA SER A 48 -1.41 10.53 6.95
C SER A 48 -1.21 10.77 8.44
N GLN A 49 -1.69 9.87 9.29
CA GLN A 49 -1.41 9.93 10.73
C GLN A 49 0.09 9.79 11.03
N ARG A 50 0.80 8.95 10.29
CA ARG A 50 2.23 8.71 10.48
C ARG A 50 3.10 9.90 10.02
N THR A 51 2.79 10.47 8.86
CA THR A 51 3.67 11.43 8.18
C THR A 51 3.21 12.88 8.31
N GLY A 52 1.97 13.11 8.76
CA GLY A 52 1.33 14.42 8.71
C GLY A 52 1.01 14.89 7.28
N GLN A 53 1.11 14.01 6.28
CA GLN A 53 0.90 14.35 4.86
C GLN A 53 -0.20 13.50 4.23
N ASP A 54 -0.90 14.06 3.25
CA ASP A 54 -1.81 13.27 2.42
C ASP A 54 -1.06 12.18 1.67
N PHE A 55 -1.74 11.04 1.43
CA PHE A 55 -1.18 9.99 0.58
C PHE A 55 -0.81 10.55 -0.82
N PRO A 56 0.46 10.44 -1.25
CA PRO A 56 0.95 11.21 -2.39
C PRO A 56 0.69 10.54 -3.74
N VAL A 57 0.22 9.29 -3.77
CA VAL A 57 -0.14 8.59 -5.00
C VAL A 57 -1.47 9.12 -5.53
N LYS A 58 -1.42 10.24 -6.26
CA LYS A 58 -2.60 10.86 -6.87
C LYS A 58 -3.06 10.04 -8.08
N GLY A 59 -4.28 9.53 -8.04
CA GLY A 59 -4.87 8.69 -9.08
C GLY A 59 -6.08 7.89 -8.57
N GLY A 60 -6.74 7.17 -9.47
CA GLY A 60 -7.87 6.31 -9.10
C GLY A 60 -7.47 5.13 -8.21
N THR A 61 -8.46 4.43 -7.66
CA THR A 61 -8.28 3.25 -6.79
C THR A 61 -7.31 2.22 -7.39
N ARG A 62 -7.39 1.97 -8.71
CA ARG A 62 -6.50 1.05 -9.43
C ARG A 62 -5.03 1.51 -9.39
N THR A 63 -4.76 2.79 -9.62
CA THR A 63 -3.39 3.33 -9.59
C THR A 63 -2.78 3.22 -8.20
N GLN A 64 -3.57 3.52 -7.17
CA GLN A 64 -3.13 3.42 -5.78
C GLN A 64 -2.88 1.95 -5.37
N MET A 65 -3.77 1.04 -5.75
CA MET A 65 -3.57 -0.40 -5.59
C MET A 65 -2.28 -0.86 -6.26
N CYS A 66 -2.06 -0.51 -7.53
CA CYS A 66 -0.85 -0.87 -8.26
C CYS A 66 0.42 -0.32 -7.57
N PHE A 67 0.37 0.88 -6.99
CA PHE A 67 1.50 1.43 -6.23
C PHE A 67 1.77 0.62 -4.96
N VAL A 68 0.74 0.31 -4.18
CA VAL A 68 0.87 -0.49 -2.95
C VAL A 68 1.44 -1.88 -3.26
N LEU A 69 1.05 -2.48 -4.39
CA LEU A 69 1.57 -3.76 -4.87
C LEU A 69 3.02 -3.71 -5.38
N THR A 70 3.66 -2.54 -5.42
CA THR A 70 5.13 -2.46 -5.64
C THR A 70 5.93 -2.84 -4.40
N ILE A 71 5.29 -2.92 -3.23
CA ILE A 71 5.92 -3.35 -1.98
C ILE A 71 6.03 -4.87 -1.99
N PRO A 72 7.24 -5.45 -1.81
CA PRO A 72 7.41 -6.89 -1.73
C PRO A 72 6.51 -7.52 -0.67
N TYR A 73 5.98 -8.70 -0.98
CA TYR A 73 5.14 -9.51 -0.09
C TYR A 73 3.83 -8.84 0.34
N VAL A 74 3.33 -7.84 -0.39
CA VAL A 74 1.97 -7.34 -0.20
C VAL A 74 1.02 -8.04 -1.17
N ALA A 75 -0.02 -8.64 -0.63
CA ALA A 75 -1.12 -9.23 -1.38
C ALA A 75 -2.35 -8.31 -1.35
N CYS A 76 -3.19 -8.42 -2.39
CA CYS A 76 -4.46 -7.72 -2.49
C CYS A 76 -5.56 -8.69 -2.94
N PHE A 77 -6.74 -8.59 -2.33
CA PHE A 77 -7.95 -9.28 -2.78
C PHE A 77 -9.17 -8.36 -2.66
N THR A 78 -10.27 -8.75 -3.28
CA THR A 78 -11.56 -8.06 -3.15
C THR A 78 -12.46 -8.78 -2.17
N SER A 79 -13.08 -8.06 -1.25
CA SER A 79 -14.23 -8.58 -0.50
C SER A 79 -15.43 -8.87 -1.43
N GLN A 80 -16.47 -9.54 -0.91
CA GLN A 80 -17.70 -9.83 -1.65
C GLN A 80 -18.39 -8.58 -2.23
N ILE A 81 -18.25 -7.42 -1.58
CA ILE A 81 -18.82 -6.15 -2.04
C ILE A 81 -17.84 -5.33 -2.91
N GLY A 82 -16.74 -5.92 -3.37
CA GLY A 82 -15.78 -5.27 -4.28
C GLY A 82 -14.73 -4.38 -3.62
N THR A 83 -14.72 -4.24 -2.30
CA THR A 83 -13.68 -3.45 -1.58
C THR A 83 -12.33 -4.15 -1.64
N LEU A 84 -11.30 -3.43 -2.10
CA LEU A 84 -9.90 -3.90 -2.08
C LEU A 84 -9.37 -3.98 -0.66
N ARG A 85 -8.73 -5.10 -0.33
CA ARG A 85 -8.12 -5.38 0.96
C ARG A 85 -6.69 -5.87 0.77
N PHE A 86 -5.78 -5.37 1.59
CA PHE A 86 -4.35 -5.59 1.50
C PHE A 86 -3.81 -6.20 2.79
N PHE A 87 -2.86 -7.11 2.66
CA PHE A 87 -2.12 -7.70 3.79
C PHE A 87 -0.71 -8.09 3.35
N THR A 88 0.21 -8.20 4.29
CA THR A 88 1.55 -8.70 4.07
C THR A 88 1.59 -10.21 4.22
N ILE A 89 2.40 -10.87 3.41
CA ILE A 89 2.73 -12.29 3.54
C ILE A 89 4.07 -12.37 4.25
N GLU A 90 4.16 -13.12 5.35
CA GLU A 90 5.46 -13.52 5.86
C GLU A 90 5.99 -14.66 4.98
N LEU A 91 7.23 -14.52 4.49
CA LEU A 91 7.96 -15.68 4.01
C LEU A 91 8.15 -16.59 5.23
N ASN A 92 7.40 -17.69 5.29
CA ASN A 92 7.81 -18.82 6.11
C ASN A 92 9.25 -19.13 5.69
N GLN A 93 10.20 -18.88 6.58
CA GLN A 93 11.52 -19.46 6.52
C GLN A 93 11.33 -20.96 6.75
N GLU A 94 11.01 -21.69 5.69
CA GLU A 94 11.33 -23.12 5.61
C GLU A 94 12.82 -23.28 5.29
#